data_AF-A0AA43FEF0-F1
#
_entry.id   AF-A0AA43FEF0-F1
#
_cell.length_a   1.000
_cell.length_b   1.000
_cell.length_c   1.000
_cell.angle_alpha   90.00
_cell.angle_beta   90.00
_cell.angle_gamma   90.00
#
_symmetry.space_group_name_H-M   'P 1'
#
loop_
_entity.id
_entity.type
_entity.pdbx_description
1 polymer ?
#
loop_
_entity_poly.entity_id
_entity_poly.type
_entity_poly.pdbx_seq_one_letter_code
_entity_poly.pdbx_strand_id
1 'polypeptide(L)'
;MHVAIGLGSNLGDRIANLRMAVTQMEERFGALVAVSSLYRSDPIGGPDQPDYLNAVVVIDTDRPLDEVLTECLAIERLADRTRTERWGPRTLDLDVLAAAAPPVATERLTVPHPQAAERRFVLEPLVEVWPEAAVGPGSARARLEQVQDQAVDRLAESEWAKGLSKGGWWVAAQVVLLIWVIGGAAQLPSSPSLVGRWLGAAVVLGGLGFGLWAGRSLGKNLTPYPQPMAGAQLVAQGPYRLVRHPIYGGIIVALAGLALFQGSTMTLIGAVEMGALFWLKSSFEERRLLIAHPMYRQYQHAVPKRLIPFLV
;
A
#
# COMPACT_ATOMS: atom_id res chain seq x y z
N MET A 1 -17.41 -17.17 -2.10
CA MET A 1 -17.96 -16.95 -3.46
C MET A 1 -16.95 -16.12 -4.22
N HIS A 2 -16.53 -16.59 -5.40
CA HIS A 2 -15.68 -15.80 -6.30
C HIS A 2 -16.46 -14.66 -6.93
N VAL A 3 -15.89 -13.45 -6.93
CA VAL A 3 -16.46 -12.27 -7.58
C VAL A 3 -15.37 -11.54 -8.36
N ALA A 4 -15.65 -11.22 -9.62
CA ALA A 4 -14.79 -10.38 -10.45
C ALA A 4 -15.25 -8.93 -10.41
N ILE A 5 -14.33 -8.02 -10.14
CA ILE A 5 -14.56 -6.58 -10.10
C ILE A 5 -13.65 -5.92 -11.15
N GLY A 6 -14.24 -5.16 -12.06
CA GLY A 6 -13.54 -4.34 -13.03
C GLY A 6 -13.14 -3.02 -12.41
N LEU A 7 -11.91 -2.57 -12.70
CA LEU A 7 -11.36 -1.30 -12.26
C LEU A 7 -11.08 -0.45 -13.50
N GLY A 8 -11.48 0.82 -13.49
CA GLY A 8 -11.22 1.78 -14.57
C GLY A 8 -10.79 3.14 -14.05
N SER A 9 -9.84 3.80 -14.70
CA SER A 9 -9.41 5.16 -14.37
C SER A 9 -8.90 5.91 -15.59
N ASN A 10 -9.41 7.12 -15.85
CA ASN A 10 -8.93 7.98 -16.94
C ASN A 10 -8.61 9.43 -16.53
N LEU A 11 -8.71 9.77 -15.25
CA LEU A 11 -8.42 11.11 -14.73
C LEU A 11 -7.38 11.07 -13.60
N GLY A 12 -6.48 12.06 -13.58
CA GLY A 12 -5.45 12.20 -12.54
C GLY A 12 -4.34 11.15 -12.64
N ASP A 13 -3.79 10.74 -11.48
CA ASP A 13 -2.83 9.63 -11.40
C ASP A 13 -3.57 8.29 -11.47
N ARG A 14 -3.84 7.87 -12.71
CA ARG A 14 -4.63 6.67 -13.03
C ARG A 14 -4.08 5.40 -12.37
N ILE A 15 -2.76 5.23 -12.36
CA ILE A 15 -2.12 4.06 -11.75
C ILE A 15 -2.26 4.11 -10.22
N ALA A 16 -2.06 5.27 -9.60
CA ALA A 16 -2.24 5.42 -8.16
C ALA A 16 -3.70 5.16 -7.73
N ASN A 17 -4.68 5.62 -8.51
CA ASN A 17 -6.10 5.38 -8.25
C ASN A 17 -6.45 3.88 -8.28
N LEU A 18 -5.96 3.16 -9.30
CA LEU A 18 -6.15 1.72 -9.42
C LEU A 18 -5.44 0.95 -8.28
N ARG A 19 -4.22 1.34 -7.92
CA ARG A 19 -3.49 0.74 -6.78
C ARG A 19 -4.18 0.98 -5.44
N MET A 20 -4.74 2.17 -5.24
CA MET A 20 -5.55 2.49 -4.07
C MET A 20 -6.77 1.57 -4.01
N ALA A 21 -7.45 1.35 -5.14
CA ALA A 21 -8.61 0.47 -5.21
C ALA A 21 -8.25 -0.99 -4.83
N VAL A 22 -7.19 -1.55 -5.43
CA VAL A 22 -6.66 -2.88 -5.09
C VAL A 22 -6.38 -2.98 -3.59
N THR A 23 -5.68 -2.00 -3.03
CA THR A 23 -5.34 -1.97 -1.60
C THR A 23 -6.58 -1.90 -0.71
N GLN A 24 -7.60 -1.15 -1.10
CA GLN A 24 -8.86 -1.05 -0.36
C GLN A 24 -9.68 -2.34 -0.44
N MET A 25 -9.65 -3.03 -1.59
CA MET A 25 -10.27 -4.35 -1.73
C MET A 25 -9.61 -5.38 -0.82
N GLU A 26 -8.27 -5.39 -0.75
CA GLU A 26 -7.54 -6.28 0.16
C GLU A 26 -7.93 -6.07 1.63
N GLU A 27 -8.11 -4.82 2.05
CA GLU A 27 -8.50 -4.51 3.42
C GLU A 27 -9.93 -4.92 3.77
N ARG A 28 -10.84 -4.87 2.79
CA ARG A 28 -12.27 -5.12 3.01
C ARG A 28 -12.65 -6.60 2.85
N PHE A 29 -11.98 -7.29 1.93
CA PHE A 29 -12.30 -8.67 1.54
C PHE A 29 -11.20 -9.68 1.89
N GLY A 30 -10.02 -9.23 2.31
CA GLY A 30 -8.87 -10.10 2.58
C GLY A 30 -7.99 -10.31 1.34
N ALA A 31 -7.19 -11.38 1.34
CA ALA A 31 -6.28 -11.67 0.23
C ALA A 31 -7.07 -11.82 -1.09
N LEU A 32 -6.63 -11.10 -2.12
CA LEU A 32 -7.22 -11.21 -3.45
C LEU A 32 -6.86 -12.56 -4.05
N VAL A 33 -7.78 -13.17 -4.79
CA VAL A 33 -7.54 -14.41 -5.53
C VAL A 33 -6.60 -14.14 -6.70
N ALA A 34 -6.85 -13.06 -7.43
CA ALA A 34 -6.05 -12.67 -8.59
C ALA A 34 -6.22 -11.17 -8.91
N VAL A 35 -5.21 -10.62 -9.59
CA VAL A 35 -5.24 -9.29 -10.20
C VAL A 35 -4.67 -9.40 -11.60
N SER A 36 -5.38 -8.87 -12.59
CA SER A 36 -4.95 -8.92 -13.99
C SER A 36 -3.75 -8.01 -14.23
N SER A 37 -3.22 -8.06 -15.45
CA SER A 37 -2.37 -7.02 -16.01
C SER A 37 -3.12 -5.70 -16.16
N LEU A 38 -2.37 -4.64 -16.43
CA LEU A 38 -2.90 -3.31 -16.70
C LEU A 38 -3.12 -3.14 -18.21
N TYR A 39 -4.30 -2.71 -18.59
CA TYR A 39 -4.68 -2.52 -19.99
C TYR A 39 -5.04 -1.06 -20.25
N ARG A 40 -4.64 -0.52 -21.40
CA ARG A 40 -5.10 0.78 -21.91
C ARG A 40 -6.17 0.57 -22.96
N SER A 41 -7.20 1.41 -22.94
CA SER A 41 -8.20 1.46 -24.00
C SER A 41 -8.67 2.90 -24.24
N ASP A 42 -9.13 3.16 -25.46
CA ASP A 42 -9.83 4.39 -25.78
C ASP A 42 -11.18 4.46 -25.02
N PRO A 43 -11.68 5.67 -24.72
CA PRO A 43 -13.01 5.84 -24.14
C PRO A 43 -14.10 5.39 -25.11
N ILE A 44 -15.10 4.66 -24.61
CA ILE A 44 -16.28 4.30 -25.40
C ILE A 44 -17.38 5.34 -25.16
N GLY A 45 -17.58 6.23 -26.14
CA GLY A 45 -18.59 7.29 -26.09
C GLY A 45 -18.25 8.42 -25.11
N GLY A 46 -19.19 9.37 -24.95
CA GLY A 46 -18.99 10.56 -24.12
C GLY A 46 -18.22 11.69 -24.82
N PRO A 47 -17.87 12.77 -24.10
CA PRO A 47 -17.05 13.87 -24.63
C PRO A 47 -15.61 13.40 -24.91
N ASP A 48 -14.84 14.24 -25.60
CA ASP A 48 -13.40 14.04 -25.78
C ASP A 48 -12.72 13.94 -24.41
N GLN A 49 -12.05 12.82 -24.15
CA GLN A 49 -11.53 12.49 -22.83
C GLN A 49 -10.28 11.59 -22.94
N PRO A 50 -9.42 11.58 -21.91
CA PRO A 50 -8.24 10.74 -21.93
C PRO A 50 -8.58 9.25 -21.93
N ASP A 51 -7.63 8.46 -22.41
CA ASP A 51 -7.70 7.00 -22.39
C ASP A 51 -7.83 6.43 -20.98
N TYR A 52 -8.52 5.30 -20.89
CA TYR A 52 -8.67 4.55 -19.66
C TYR A 52 -7.50 3.61 -19.42
N LEU A 53 -7.13 3.46 -18.15
CA LEU A 53 -6.45 2.29 -17.64
C LEU A 53 -7.49 1.37 -16.99
N ASN A 54 -7.45 0.10 -17.37
CA ASN A 54 -8.39 -0.92 -16.93
C ASN A 54 -7.66 -2.14 -16.36
N ALA A 55 -8.28 -2.78 -15.37
CA ALA A 55 -7.84 -4.04 -14.80
C ALA A 55 -9.02 -4.80 -14.18
N VAL A 56 -8.81 -6.07 -13.83
CA VAL A 56 -9.80 -6.90 -13.10
C VAL A 56 -9.15 -7.48 -11.85
N VAL A 57 -9.89 -7.45 -10.75
CA VAL A 57 -9.56 -8.12 -9.49
C VAL A 57 -10.57 -9.22 -9.25
N VAL A 58 -10.10 -10.37 -8.77
CA VAL A 58 -10.95 -11.47 -8.28
C VAL A 58 -10.81 -11.57 -6.77
N ILE A 59 -11.93 -11.58 -6.08
CA ILE A 59 -12.01 -11.77 -4.62
C ILE A 59 -12.77 -13.03 -4.28
N ASP A 60 -12.50 -13.56 -3.09
CA ASP A 60 -13.37 -14.51 -2.42
C ASP A 60 -14.06 -13.83 -1.25
N THR A 61 -15.39 -13.92 -1.22
CA THR A 61 -16.21 -13.31 -0.17
C THR A 61 -17.43 -14.17 0.14
N ASP A 62 -17.87 -14.15 1.39
CA ASP A 62 -19.16 -14.70 1.84
C ASP A 62 -20.27 -13.64 1.82
N ARG A 63 -19.94 -12.38 1.55
CA ARG A 63 -20.89 -11.27 1.52
C ARG A 63 -21.82 -11.33 0.30
N PRO A 64 -23.08 -10.89 0.45
CA PRO A 64 -23.99 -10.64 -0.67
C PRO A 64 -23.43 -9.66 -1.71
N LEU A 65 -23.87 -9.78 -2.98
CA LEU A 65 -23.37 -8.95 -4.08
C LEU A 65 -23.74 -7.47 -3.94
N ASP A 66 -24.84 -7.13 -3.28
CA ASP A 66 -25.22 -5.75 -2.97
C ASP A 66 -24.30 -5.11 -1.93
N GLU A 67 -23.78 -5.89 -0.97
CA GLU A 67 -22.73 -5.44 -0.07
C GLU A 67 -21.41 -5.23 -0.82
N VAL A 68 -21.05 -6.13 -1.74
CA VAL A 68 -19.87 -5.96 -2.61
C VAL A 68 -19.97 -4.66 -3.43
N LEU A 69 -21.14 -4.38 -4.02
CA LEU A 69 -21.39 -3.12 -4.72
C LEU A 69 -21.24 -1.92 -3.77
N THR A 70 -21.79 -2.02 -2.56
CA THR A 70 -21.72 -0.94 -1.56
C THR A 70 -20.27 -0.60 -1.20
N GLU A 71 -19.42 -1.62 -1.07
CA GLU A 71 -17.98 -1.45 -0.83
C GLU A 71 -17.26 -0.85 -2.04
N CYS A 72 -17.59 -1.28 -3.26
CA CYS A 72 -17.05 -0.68 -4.49
C CYS A 72 -17.35 0.83 -4.53
N LEU A 73 -18.61 1.22 -4.31
CA LEU A 73 -19.02 2.62 -4.26
C LEU A 73 -18.31 3.40 -3.13
N ALA A 74 -17.99 2.75 -2.01
CA ALA A 74 -17.22 3.38 -0.93
C ALA A 74 -15.76 3.64 -1.33
N ILE A 75 -15.14 2.73 -2.07
CA ILE A 75 -13.77 2.90 -2.58
C ILE A 75 -13.71 4.01 -3.64
N GLU A 76 -14.70 4.09 -4.52
CA GLU A 76 -14.80 5.18 -5.50
C GLU A 76 -14.87 6.56 -4.84
N ARG A 77 -15.62 6.68 -3.74
CA ARG A 77 -15.69 7.94 -2.96
C ARG A 77 -14.34 8.34 -2.38
N LEU A 78 -13.47 7.37 -2.03
CA LEU A 78 -12.11 7.66 -1.55
C LEU A 78 -11.19 8.20 -2.64
N ALA A 79 -11.48 7.90 -3.91
CA ALA A 79 -10.77 8.43 -5.08
C ALA A 79 -11.32 9.79 -5.56
N ASP A 80 -12.09 10.48 -4.72
CA ASP A 80 -12.72 11.77 -5.04
C ASP A 80 -13.58 11.73 -6.33
N ARG A 81 -14.27 10.61 -6.56
CA ARG A 81 -15.16 10.46 -7.71
C ARG A 81 -16.35 11.43 -7.58
N THR A 82 -16.42 12.44 -8.45
CA THR A 82 -17.57 13.34 -8.62
C THR A 82 -18.33 13.02 -9.91
N ARG A 83 -19.67 12.93 -9.86
CA ARG A 83 -20.52 12.67 -11.03
C ARG A 83 -21.02 13.99 -11.62
N THR A 84 -20.16 14.69 -12.35
CA THR A 84 -20.47 15.98 -12.97
C THR A 84 -21.07 15.84 -14.37
N GLU A 85 -20.67 14.83 -15.14
CA GLU A 85 -21.13 14.60 -16.52
C GLU A 85 -21.39 13.11 -16.80
N ARG A 86 -22.44 12.80 -17.57
CA ARG A 86 -22.75 11.42 -17.97
C ARG A 86 -21.71 10.93 -18.98
N TRP A 87 -21.03 9.83 -18.66
CA TRP A 87 -19.93 9.26 -19.44
C TRP A 87 -18.67 10.13 -19.55
N GLY A 88 -18.53 11.12 -18.66
CA GLY A 88 -17.33 11.95 -18.58
C GLY A 88 -16.13 11.25 -17.90
N PRO A 89 -14.99 11.94 -17.82
CA PRO A 89 -13.79 11.47 -17.14
C PRO A 89 -14.05 11.17 -15.66
N ARG A 90 -13.37 10.14 -15.13
CA ARG A 90 -13.46 9.74 -13.72
C ARG A 90 -12.12 9.27 -13.17
N THR A 91 -11.88 9.63 -11.91
CA THR A 91 -10.70 9.21 -11.14
C THR A 91 -10.70 7.71 -10.91
N LEU A 92 -11.86 7.10 -10.62
CA LEU A 92 -12.00 5.65 -10.44
C LEU A 92 -13.43 5.19 -10.77
N ASP A 93 -13.54 4.02 -11.40
CA ASP A 93 -14.78 3.27 -11.65
C ASP A 93 -14.58 1.83 -11.19
N LEU A 94 -15.53 1.29 -10.42
CA LEU A 94 -15.53 -0.08 -9.96
C LEU A 94 -16.85 -0.76 -10.31
N ASP A 95 -16.79 -1.77 -11.17
CA ASP A 95 -17.96 -2.51 -11.64
C ASP A 95 -17.90 -3.97 -11.18
N VAL A 96 -18.99 -4.47 -10.57
CA VAL A 96 -19.12 -5.91 -10.27
C VAL A 96 -19.47 -6.63 -11.58
N LEU A 97 -18.51 -7.36 -12.15
CA LEU A 97 -18.61 -7.91 -13.50
C LEU A 97 -19.29 -9.27 -13.54
N ALA A 98 -18.85 -10.19 -12.69
CA ALA A 98 -19.28 -11.58 -12.68
C ALA A 98 -19.13 -12.17 -11.28
N ALA A 99 -19.94 -13.18 -10.95
CA ALA A 99 -19.86 -13.87 -9.68
C ALA A 99 -20.15 -15.36 -9.85
N ALA A 100 -19.55 -16.18 -8.99
CA ALA A 100 -19.86 -17.60 -8.85
C ALA A 100 -21.13 -17.77 -8.00
N ALA A 101 -22.21 -17.13 -8.43
CA ALA A 101 -23.53 -17.07 -7.79
C ALA A 101 -24.64 -17.05 -8.84
N PRO A 102 -25.90 -17.30 -8.43
CA PRO A 102 -27.06 -17.05 -9.27
C PRO A 102 -27.06 -15.61 -9.82
N PRO A 103 -27.54 -15.39 -11.06
CA PRO A 103 -27.67 -14.05 -11.61
C PRO A 103 -28.55 -13.16 -10.73
N VAL A 104 -28.16 -11.89 -10.62
CA VAL A 104 -28.89 -10.86 -9.90
C VAL A 104 -29.30 -9.78 -10.89
N ALA A 105 -30.57 -9.38 -10.86
CA ALA A 105 -31.10 -8.26 -11.63
C ALA A 105 -32.05 -7.46 -10.74
N THR A 106 -31.51 -6.39 -10.15
CA THR A 106 -32.26 -5.45 -9.31
C THR A 106 -32.13 -4.05 -9.89
N GLU A 107 -32.91 -3.09 -9.39
CA GLU A 107 -32.79 -1.68 -9.79
C GLU A 107 -31.39 -1.10 -9.56
N ARG A 108 -30.62 -1.65 -8.60
CA ARG A 108 -29.31 -1.13 -8.20
C ARG A 108 -28.13 -1.92 -8.75
N LEU A 109 -28.32 -3.20 -9.05
CA LEU A 109 -27.24 -4.12 -9.39
C LEU A 109 -27.72 -5.18 -10.38
N THR A 110 -26.97 -5.36 -11.46
CA THR A 110 -27.13 -6.46 -12.40
C THR A 110 -25.79 -7.22 -12.51
N VAL A 111 -25.80 -8.51 -12.17
CA VAL A 111 -24.64 -9.42 -12.27
C VAL A 111 -25.08 -10.71 -12.95
N PRO A 112 -24.44 -11.14 -14.05
CA PRO A 112 -23.28 -10.52 -14.69
C PRO A 112 -23.58 -9.12 -15.26
N HIS A 113 -22.56 -8.26 -15.30
CA HIS A 113 -22.72 -6.88 -15.76
C HIS A 113 -23.22 -6.87 -17.23
N PRO A 114 -24.27 -6.11 -17.57
CA PRO A 114 -24.99 -6.26 -18.84
C PRO A 114 -24.12 -5.99 -20.07
N GLN A 115 -23.09 -5.16 -19.94
CA GLN A 115 -22.18 -4.80 -21.03
C GLN A 115 -20.83 -5.53 -20.97
N ALA A 116 -20.60 -6.44 -19.99
CA ALA A 116 -19.32 -7.11 -19.86
C ALA A 116 -19.00 -8.00 -21.07
N ALA A 117 -20.01 -8.67 -21.62
CA ALA A 117 -19.89 -9.56 -22.78
C ALA A 117 -19.60 -8.85 -24.13
N GLU A 118 -19.54 -7.51 -24.14
CA GLU A 118 -19.41 -6.67 -25.34
C GLU A 118 -18.14 -5.81 -25.35
N ARG A 119 -17.36 -5.80 -24.26
CA ARG A 119 -16.26 -4.86 -24.05
C ARG A 119 -14.93 -5.60 -23.91
N ARG A 120 -14.01 -5.41 -24.87
CA ARG A 120 -12.69 -6.06 -24.81
C ARG A 120 -11.86 -5.61 -23.62
N PHE A 121 -11.94 -4.33 -23.22
CA PHE A 121 -11.22 -3.82 -22.04
C PHE A 121 -11.69 -4.44 -20.71
N VAL A 122 -12.85 -5.12 -20.72
CA VAL A 122 -13.34 -5.96 -19.61
C VAL A 122 -12.93 -7.42 -19.82
N LEU A 123 -13.13 -7.95 -21.03
CA LEU A 123 -12.93 -9.36 -21.34
C LEU A 123 -11.45 -9.78 -21.33
N GLU A 124 -10.54 -8.96 -21.87
CA GLU A 124 -9.08 -9.24 -21.90
C GLU A 124 -8.52 -9.46 -20.47
N PRO A 125 -8.65 -8.48 -19.53
CA PRO A 125 -8.18 -8.69 -18.17
C PRO A 125 -8.95 -9.77 -17.42
N LEU A 126 -10.26 -9.96 -17.70
CA LEU A 126 -11.04 -11.00 -17.04
C LEU A 126 -10.62 -12.41 -17.48
N VAL A 127 -10.31 -12.61 -18.76
CA VAL A 127 -9.83 -13.91 -19.28
C VAL A 127 -8.48 -14.29 -18.70
N GLU A 128 -7.61 -13.31 -18.43
CA GLU A 128 -6.33 -13.52 -17.78
C GLU A 128 -6.46 -14.14 -16.37
N VAL A 129 -7.46 -13.72 -15.59
CA VAL A 129 -7.59 -14.10 -14.17
C VAL A 129 -8.70 -15.12 -13.90
N TRP A 130 -9.75 -15.14 -14.72
CA TRP A 130 -10.89 -16.03 -14.57
C TRP A 130 -11.59 -16.27 -15.93
N PRO A 131 -11.00 -17.10 -16.81
CA PRO A 131 -11.48 -17.30 -18.19
C PRO A 131 -12.88 -17.90 -18.29
N GLU A 132 -13.29 -18.68 -17.29
CA GLU A 132 -14.60 -19.34 -17.24
C GLU A 132 -15.69 -18.50 -16.55
N ALA A 133 -15.40 -17.25 -16.17
CA ALA A 133 -16.37 -16.35 -15.56
C ALA A 133 -17.60 -16.14 -16.47
N ALA A 134 -18.80 -16.31 -15.92
CA ALA A 134 -20.05 -16.07 -16.66
C ALA A 134 -20.29 -14.56 -16.81
N VAL A 135 -20.32 -14.05 -18.05
CA VAL A 135 -20.50 -12.62 -18.36
C VAL A 135 -21.80 -12.33 -19.13
N GLY A 136 -22.70 -13.32 -19.22
CA GLY A 136 -23.93 -13.27 -20.02
C GLY A 136 -24.28 -14.67 -20.52
N PRO A 137 -24.54 -14.87 -21.83
CA PRO A 137 -24.90 -16.18 -22.38
C PRO A 137 -23.73 -17.19 -22.45
N GLY A 138 -22.52 -16.81 -22.03
CA GLY A 138 -21.33 -17.65 -22.08
C GLY A 138 -20.20 -17.17 -21.18
N SER A 139 -19.06 -17.85 -21.24
CA SER A 139 -17.86 -17.51 -20.48
C SER A 139 -17.11 -16.31 -21.06
N ALA A 140 -16.28 -15.67 -20.24
CA ALA A 140 -15.43 -14.56 -20.66
C ALA A 140 -14.56 -14.92 -21.87
N ARG A 141 -13.96 -16.12 -21.88
CA ARG A 141 -13.16 -16.62 -23.01
C ARG A 141 -13.97 -16.70 -24.30
N ALA A 142 -15.14 -17.34 -24.26
CA ALA A 142 -15.99 -17.51 -25.43
C ALA A 142 -16.48 -16.16 -25.99
N ARG A 143 -16.73 -15.18 -25.12
CA ARG A 143 -17.14 -13.83 -25.53
C ARG A 143 -15.99 -13.03 -26.12
N LEU A 144 -14.77 -13.16 -25.60
CA LEU A 144 -13.60 -12.45 -26.12
C LEU A 144 -13.31 -12.80 -27.59
N GLU A 145 -13.55 -14.05 -27.99
CA GLU A 145 -13.40 -14.50 -29.38
C GLU A 145 -14.41 -13.85 -30.35
N GLN A 146 -15.57 -13.42 -29.84
CA GLN A 146 -16.66 -12.87 -30.64
C GLN A 146 -16.62 -11.34 -30.80
N VAL A 147 -16.01 -10.63 -29.86
CA VAL A 147 -15.92 -9.17 -29.90
C VAL A 147 -14.68 -8.78 -30.69
N GLN A 148 -14.83 -8.46 -31.97
CA GLN A 148 -13.75 -7.96 -32.83
C GLN A 148 -13.75 -6.42 -32.82
N ASP A 149 -12.66 -5.79 -33.28
CA ASP A 149 -12.59 -4.34 -33.55
C ASP A 149 -12.61 -3.37 -32.34
N GLN A 150 -12.08 -3.77 -31.18
CA GLN A 150 -11.77 -2.83 -30.08
C GLN A 150 -10.29 -2.94 -29.70
N ALA A 151 -9.53 -1.87 -29.90
CA ALA A 151 -8.12 -1.86 -29.54
C ALA A 151 -7.94 -1.80 -28.01
N VAL A 152 -7.13 -2.71 -27.48
CA VAL A 152 -6.79 -2.78 -26.06
C VAL A 152 -5.31 -3.15 -25.95
N ASP A 153 -4.52 -2.26 -25.36
CA ASP A 153 -3.08 -2.45 -25.21
C ASP A 153 -2.76 -2.98 -23.81
N ARG A 154 -2.08 -4.13 -23.72
CA ARG A 154 -1.54 -4.60 -22.44
C ARG A 154 -0.26 -3.82 -22.11
N LEU A 155 -0.30 -3.03 -21.03
CA LEU A 155 0.81 -2.12 -20.68
C LEU A 155 1.81 -2.73 -19.69
N ALA A 156 1.35 -3.50 -18.72
CA ALA A 156 2.19 -4.05 -17.66
C ALA A 156 1.59 -5.33 -17.08
N GLU A 157 2.44 -6.29 -16.72
CA GLU A 157 2.04 -7.49 -15.96
C GLU A 157 1.51 -7.11 -14.57
N SER A 158 0.86 -8.05 -13.86
CA SER A 158 0.19 -7.84 -12.56
C SER A 158 1.06 -7.22 -11.44
N GLU A 159 2.38 -7.13 -11.64
CA GLU A 159 3.31 -6.32 -10.85
C GLU A 159 2.92 -4.84 -10.73
N TRP A 160 2.11 -4.30 -11.66
CA TRP A 160 1.57 -2.94 -11.52
C TRP A 160 0.77 -2.79 -10.21
N ALA A 161 0.05 -3.84 -9.80
CA ALA A 161 -0.68 -3.87 -8.53
C ALA A 161 0.27 -4.02 -7.34
N LYS A 162 1.43 -4.65 -7.57
CA LYS A 162 2.54 -4.77 -6.61
C LYS A 162 3.40 -3.51 -6.61
N GLY A 163 2.82 -2.33 -6.31
CA GLY A 163 3.68 -1.15 -6.37
C GLY A 163 3.16 0.22 -5.99
N LEU A 164 2.32 0.38 -4.98
CA LEU A 164 2.55 1.40 -3.95
C LEU A 164 1.96 0.82 -2.68
N SER A 165 2.66 -0.18 -2.15
CA SER A 165 2.48 -0.56 -0.76
C SER A 165 2.41 0.71 0.07
N LYS A 166 1.50 0.75 1.05
CA LYS A 166 1.29 1.78 2.09
C LYS A 166 2.54 2.05 2.94
N GLY A 167 3.68 2.23 2.29
CA GLY A 167 5.04 1.98 2.72
C GLY A 167 6.02 2.90 2.01
N GLY A 168 5.82 3.12 0.70
CA GLY A 168 6.62 4.08 -0.08
C GLY A 168 6.55 5.50 0.49
N TRP A 169 5.35 5.97 0.88
CA TRP A 169 5.19 7.28 1.52
C TRP A 169 5.95 7.37 2.85
N TRP A 170 5.94 6.31 3.67
CA TRP A 170 6.72 6.31 4.91
C TRP A 170 8.22 6.44 4.65
N VAL A 171 8.73 5.78 3.62
CA VAL A 171 10.14 5.89 3.21
C VAL A 171 10.43 7.28 2.65
N ALA A 172 9.56 7.82 1.80
CA ALA A 172 9.71 9.17 1.24
C ALA A 172 9.70 10.25 2.35
N ALA A 173 8.71 10.21 3.24
CA ALA A 173 8.61 11.10 4.39
C ALA A 173 9.84 10.98 5.31
N GLN A 174 10.31 9.75 5.55
CA GLN A 174 11.54 9.50 6.32
C GLN A 174 12.77 10.10 5.66
N VAL A 175 12.95 9.94 4.34
CA VAL A 175 14.10 10.48 3.60
C VAL A 175 14.05 12.01 3.58
N VAL A 176 12.89 12.61 3.29
CA VAL A 176 12.71 14.07 3.30
C VAL A 176 13.02 14.65 4.67
N LEU A 177 12.48 14.04 5.73
CA LEU A 177 12.73 14.51 7.09
C LEU A 177 14.20 14.32 7.47
N LEU A 178 14.84 13.21 7.10
CA LEU A 178 16.26 12.98 7.37
C LEU A 178 17.15 14.02 6.65
N ILE A 179 16.84 14.34 5.38
CA ILE A 179 17.51 15.41 4.64
C ILE A 179 17.32 16.75 5.35
N TRP A 180 16.10 17.03 5.85
CA TRP A 180 15.84 18.24 6.60
C TRP A 180 16.61 18.30 7.94
N VAL A 181 16.69 17.21 8.70
CA VAL A 181 17.46 17.17 9.95
C VAL A 181 18.96 17.37 9.68
N ILE A 182 19.51 16.67 8.68
CA ILE A 182 20.94 16.75 8.33
C ILE A 182 21.28 18.08 7.65
N GLY A 183 20.38 18.62 6.83
CA GLY A 183 20.54 19.90 6.13
C GLY A 183 20.33 21.10 7.06
N GLY A 184 19.37 21.03 7.96
CA GLY A 184 19.15 22.03 9.02
C GLY A 184 20.29 22.08 10.02
N ALA A 185 20.94 20.94 10.27
CA ALA A 185 22.20 20.85 11.01
C ALA A 185 23.36 21.66 10.39
N ALA A 186 23.31 21.98 9.09
CA ALA A 186 24.32 22.80 8.42
C ALA A 186 24.10 24.31 8.58
N GLN A 187 22.99 24.74 9.20
CA GLN A 187 22.61 26.15 9.31
C GLN A 187 22.37 26.54 10.78
N LEU A 188 22.96 27.69 11.15
CA LEU A 188 23.05 28.34 12.47
C LEU A 188 24.23 27.88 13.35
N PRO A 189 25.21 28.77 13.62
CA PRO A 189 26.32 28.48 14.51
C PRO A 189 25.81 28.39 15.95
N SER A 190 25.87 27.19 16.51
CA SER A 190 25.86 26.99 17.96
C SER A 190 27.28 26.61 18.39
N SER A 191 27.71 27.12 19.54
CA SER A 191 29.01 26.81 20.14
C SER A 191 28.78 25.78 21.24
N PRO A 192 28.67 24.48 20.93
CA PRO A 192 28.44 23.46 21.95
C PRO A 192 29.64 23.39 22.88
N SER A 193 29.38 23.17 24.16
CA SER A 193 30.42 22.95 25.16
C SER A 193 31.29 21.74 24.79
N LEU A 194 32.53 21.71 25.26
CA LEU A 194 33.43 20.57 25.04
C LEU A 194 32.79 19.26 25.54
N VAL A 195 32.10 19.33 26.69
CA VAL A 195 31.33 18.21 27.26
C VAL A 195 30.20 17.79 26.31
N GLY A 196 29.45 18.74 25.77
CA GLY A 196 28.36 18.47 24.82
C GLY A 196 28.84 17.79 23.55
N ARG A 197 30.01 18.18 23.02
CA ARG A 197 30.63 17.54 21.84
C ARG A 197 30.99 16.09 22.12
N TRP A 198 31.72 15.81 23.21
CA TRP A 198 32.13 14.44 23.54
C TRP A 198 30.94 13.54 23.89
N LEU A 199 30.01 14.06 24.68
CA LEU A 199 28.78 13.34 25.03
C LEU A 199 27.93 13.06 23.78
N GLY A 200 27.72 14.08 22.92
CA GLY A 200 26.99 13.94 21.67
C GLY A 200 27.63 12.90 20.74
N ALA A 201 28.95 12.95 20.56
CA ALA A 201 29.67 11.97 19.75
C ALA A 201 29.52 10.54 20.29
N ALA A 202 29.62 10.35 21.62
CA ALA A 202 29.40 9.04 22.24
C ALA A 202 27.98 8.52 22.01
N VAL A 203 26.97 9.39 22.13
CA VAL A 203 25.55 9.05 21.87
C VAL A 203 25.32 8.68 20.40
N VAL A 204 25.92 9.42 19.45
CA VAL A 204 25.86 9.09 18.01
C VAL A 204 26.41 7.69 17.76
N LEU A 205 27.61 7.41 18.25
CA LEU A 205 28.25 6.11 18.05
C LEU A 205 27.45 4.98 18.69
N GLY A 206 26.87 5.21 19.87
CA GLY A 206 25.99 4.25 20.54
C GLY A 206 24.72 3.95 19.73
N GLY A 207 24.05 4.99 19.21
CA GLY A 207 22.85 4.84 18.38
C GLY A 207 23.12 4.10 17.07
N LEU A 208 24.20 4.47 16.36
CA LEU A 208 24.64 3.79 15.14
C LEU A 208 25.03 2.33 15.41
N GLY A 209 25.79 2.07 16.47
CA GLY A 209 26.18 0.72 16.88
C GLY A 209 24.96 -0.16 17.18
N PHE A 210 23.96 0.38 17.89
CA PHE A 210 22.71 -0.33 18.18
C PHE A 210 21.91 -0.64 16.90
N GLY A 211 21.80 0.34 15.99
CA GLY A 211 21.16 0.15 14.69
C GLY A 211 21.85 -0.90 13.82
N LEU A 212 23.18 -0.90 13.78
CA LEU A 212 23.98 -1.89 13.04
C LEU A 212 23.83 -3.31 13.63
N TRP A 213 23.85 -3.43 14.96
CA TRP A 213 23.60 -4.72 15.63
C TRP A 213 22.20 -5.26 15.29
N ALA A 214 21.20 -4.40 15.25
CA ALA A 214 19.84 -4.75 14.86
C ALA A 214 19.73 -5.16 13.39
N GLY A 215 20.28 -4.37 12.47
CA GLY A 215 20.30 -4.72 11.05
C GLY A 215 20.98 -6.07 10.78
N ARG A 216 22.10 -6.34 11.47
CA ARG A 216 22.83 -7.61 11.36
C ARG A 216 22.05 -8.79 11.94
N SER A 217 21.27 -8.56 13.00
CA SER A 217 20.40 -9.57 13.61
C SER A 217 19.18 -9.91 12.73
N LEU A 218 18.69 -8.94 11.95
CA LEU A 218 17.55 -9.11 11.05
C LEU A 218 17.94 -9.79 9.72
N GLY A 219 19.18 -9.56 9.25
CA GLY A 219 19.76 -10.25 8.10
C GLY A 219 18.94 -10.08 6.81
N LYS A 220 18.54 -11.18 6.19
CA LYS A 220 17.76 -11.18 4.94
C LYS A 220 16.34 -10.62 5.10
N ASN A 221 15.85 -10.46 6.33
CA ASN A 221 14.53 -9.90 6.62
C ASN A 221 14.54 -8.36 6.69
N LEU A 222 15.69 -7.72 6.43
CA LEU A 222 15.80 -6.26 6.41
C LEU A 222 15.17 -5.68 5.14
N THR A 223 14.12 -4.89 5.34
CA THR A 223 13.43 -4.16 4.28
C THR A 223 13.19 -2.72 4.74
N PRO A 224 13.36 -1.72 3.85
CA PRO A 224 13.02 -0.33 4.16
C PRO A 224 11.50 -0.10 4.19
N TYR A 225 10.74 -1.02 3.58
CA TYR A 225 9.29 -0.95 3.48
C TYR A 225 8.64 -1.59 4.72
N PRO A 226 7.52 -1.04 5.22
CA PRO A 226 6.80 -1.55 6.40
C PRO A 226 6.00 -2.84 6.11
N GLN A 227 6.38 -3.60 5.08
CA GLN A 227 5.74 -4.86 4.72
C GLN A 227 6.65 -6.03 5.10
N PRO A 228 6.13 -7.03 5.82
CA PRO A 228 6.90 -8.25 6.09
C PRO A 228 7.13 -9.00 4.78
N MET A 229 8.36 -9.48 4.58
CA MET A 229 8.68 -10.30 3.40
C MET A 229 7.94 -11.64 3.49
N ALA A 230 7.40 -12.10 2.37
CA ALA A 230 6.69 -13.38 2.32
C ALA A 230 7.61 -14.52 2.79
N GLY A 231 7.17 -15.26 3.81
CA GLY A 231 7.94 -16.37 4.40
C GLY A 231 9.05 -15.96 5.38
N ALA A 232 9.22 -14.68 5.71
CA ALA A 232 10.18 -14.25 6.73
C ALA A 232 9.78 -14.79 8.12
N GLN A 233 10.76 -15.27 8.89
CA GLN A 233 10.53 -15.67 10.28
C GLN A 233 10.64 -14.48 11.23
N LEU A 234 9.85 -14.50 12.29
CA LEU A 234 9.92 -13.50 13.35
C LEU A 234 11.26 -13.60 14.09
N VAL A 235 12.04 -12.51 14.05
CA VAL A 235 13.33 -12.42 14.74
C VAL A 235 13.11 -11.82 16.13
N ALA A 236 13.31 -12.62 17.17
CA ALA A 236 13.17 -12.20 18.58
C ALA A 236 14.50 -12.23 19.37
N GLN A 237 15.63 -12.41 18.68
CA GLN A 237 16.97 -12.55 19.29
C GLN A 237 17.78 -11.25 19.16
N GLY A 238 18.92 -11.18 19.86
CA GLY A 238 19.81 -10.01 19.78
C GLY A 238 19.18 -8.76 20.41
N PRO A 239 19.14 -7.61 19.71
CA PRO A 239 18.51 -6.39 20.24
C PRO A 239 16.99 -6.46 20.27
N TYR A 240 16.39 -7.37 19.48
CA TYR A 240 14.93 -7.55 19.42
C TYR A 240 14.35 -8.15 20.71
N ARG A 241 15.17 -8.75 21.58
CA ARG A 241 14.74 -9.15 22.93
C ARG A 241 14.53 -7.97 23.89
N LEU A 242 15.09 -6.80 23.56
CA LEU A 242 15.04 -5.60 24.40
C LEU A 242 13.93 -4.64 23.95
N VAL A 243 13.77 -4.46 22.63
CA VAL A 243 12.77 -3.59 22.01
C VAL A 243 12.32 -4.16 20.68
N ARG A 244 11.10 -3.84 20.26
CA ARG A 244 10.52 -4.39 19.01
C ARG A 244 11.07 -3.76 17.73
N HIS A 245 11.44 -2.48 17.75
CA HIS A 245 12.01 -1.76 16.60
C HIS A 245 13.37 -1.11 16.93
N PRO A 246 14.42 -1.91 17.19
CA PRO A 246 15.73 -1.40 17.62
C PRO A 246 16.45 -0.54 16.58
N ILE A 247 16.20 -0.77 15.27
CA ILE A 247 16.78 0.07 14.20
C ILE A 247 16.25 1.51 14.30
N TYR A 248 14.94 1.69 14.49
CA TYR A 248 14.34 3.01 14.68
C TYR A 248 14.83 3.67 15.96
N GLY A 249 14.93 2.92 17.06
CA GLY A 249 15.53 3.39 18.30
C GLY A 249 16.97 3.90 18.10
N GLY A 250 17.80 3.14 17.40
CA GLY A 250 19.19 3.51 17.10
C GLY A 250 19.31 4.80 16.29
N ILE A 251 18.46 4.98 15.28
CA ILE A 251 18.43 6.21 14.47
C ILE A 251 18.00 7.42 15.32
N ILE A 252 16.94 7.28 16.13
CA ILE A 252 16.46 8.37 17.01
C ILE A 252 17.57 8.80 17.99
N VAL A 253 18.23 7.82 18.63
CA VAL A 253 19.35 8.08 19.55
C VAL A 253 20.51 8.77 18.82
N ALA A 254 20.85 8.32 17.62
CA ALA A 254 21.92 8.94 16.84
C ALA A 254 21.60 10.39 16.46
N LEU A 255 20.37 10.70 16.07
CA LEU A 255 19.94 12.06 15.75
C LEU A 255 19.90 12.97 16.99
N ALA A 256 19.48 12.45 18.14
CA ALA A 256 19.55 13.19 19.40
C ALA A 256 21.01 13.48 19.80
N GLY A 257 21.91 12.50 19.63
CA GLY A 257 23.35 12.69 19.83
C GLY A 257 23.94 13.75 18.89
N LEU A 258 23.48 13.78 17.63
CA LEU A 258 23.89 14.78 16.64
C LEU A 258 23.46 16.19 17.07
N ALA A 259 22.25 16.34 17.60
CA ALA A 259 21.76 17.61 18.14
C ALA A 259 22.63 18.11 19.31
N LEU A 260 23.05 17.22 20.22
CA LEU A 260 23.98 17.54 21.32
C LEU A 260 25.38 17.89 20.82
N PHE A 261 25.89 17.11 19.85
CA PHE A 261 27.20 17.32 19.26
C PHE A 261 27.31 18.69 18.59
N GLN A 262 26.25 19.12 17.92
CA GLN A 262 26.16 20.42 17.25
C GLN A 262 25.76 21.55 18.20
N GLY A 263 25.03 21.26 19.28
CA GLY A 263 24.37 22.28 20.10
C GLY A 263 23.15 22.90 19.43
N SER A 264 22.52 22.18 18.49
CA SER A 264 21.46 22.72 17.63
C SER A 264 20.06 22.31 18.10
N THR A 265 19.24 23.30 18.45
CA THR A 265 17.81 23.11 18.76
C THR A 265 17.02 22.62 17.54
N MET A 266 17.39 23.05 16.32
CA MET A 266 16.70 22.61 15.09
C MET A 266 16.94 21.13 14.81
N THR A 267 18.17 20.67 14.98
CA THR A 267 18.50 19.23 14.89
C THR A 267 17.75 18.43 15.97
N LEU A 268 17.57 18.99 17.16
CA LEU A 268 16.79 18.36 18.24
C LEU A 268 15.30 18.25 17.87
N ILE A 269 14.70 19.32 17.35
CA ILE A 269 13.30 19.33 16.87
C ILE A 269 13.15 18.23 15.81
N GLY A 270 14.07 18.14 14.86
CA GLY A 270 14.01 17.09 13.85
C GLY A 270 14.24 15.68 14.33
N ALA A 271 15.07 15.48 15.36
CA ALA A 271 15.16 14.19 16.04
C ALA A 271 13.82 13.81 16.69
N VAL A 272 13.09 14.77 17.27
CA VAL A 272 11.75 14.55 17.85
C VAL A 272 10.72 14.24 16.78
N GLU A 273 10.67 15.01 15.68
CA GLU A 273 9.77 14.76 14.56
C GLU A 273 10.04 13.39 13.92
N MET A 274 11.32 13.01 13.77
CA MET A 274 11.70 11.69 13.28
C MET A 274 11.25 10.59 14.25
N GLY A 275 11.36 10.83 15.55
CA GLY A 275 10.82 9.94 16.58
C GLY A 275 9.32 9.74 16.45
N ALA A 276 8.55 10.81 16.22
CA ALA A 276 7.10 10.74 15.99
C ALA A 276 6.75 9.99 14.70
N LEU A 277 7.49 10.25 13.60
CA LEU A 277 7.32 9.54 12.34
C LEU A 277 7.56 8.04 12.52
N PHE A 278 8.66 7.64 13.17
CA PHE A 278 8.94 6.23 13.45
C PHE A 278 7.96 5.62 14.45
N TRP A 279 7.42 6.40 15.37
CA TRP A 279 6.32 5.96 16.21
C TRP A 279 5.11 5.60 15.32
N LEU A 280 4.63 6.51 14.47
CA LEU A 280 3.51 6.21 13.58
C LEU A 280 3.79 5.02 12.63
N LYS A 281 4.98 4.99 12.02
CA LYS A 281 5.42 3.93 11.11
C LYS A 281 5.48 2.56 11.81
N SER A 282 6.06 2.48 13.01
CA SER A 282 6.11 1.23 13.78
C SER A 282 4.71 0.73 14.18
N SER A 283 3.78 1.62 14.57
CA SER A 283 2.39 1.23 14.85
C SER A 283 1.70 0.60 13.62
N PHE A 284 2.08 1.03 12.43
CA PHE A 284 1.57 0.47 11.17
C PHE A 284 2.20 -0.90 10.87
N GLU A 285 3.51 -1.02 11.04
CA GLU A 285 4.25 -2.29 10.91
C GLU A 285 3.73 -3.36 11.88
N GLU A 286 3.53 -3.02 13.16
CA GLU A 286 3.04 -3.97 14.17
C GLU A 286 1.66 -4.52 13.82
N ARG A 287 0.77 -3.70 13.28
CA ARG A 287 -0.55 -4.15 12.81
C ARG A 287 -0.45 -5.18 11.69
N ARG A 288 0.51 -5.03 10.80
CA ARG A 288 0.77 -5.99 9.71
C ARG A 288 1.46 -7.25 10.21
N LEU A 289 2.38 -7.13 11.17
CA LEU A 289 3.03 -8.28 11.80
C LEU A 289 2.03 -9.15 12.58
N LEU A 290 1.02 -8.54 13.20
CA LEU A 290 -0.09 -9.26 13.83
C LEU A 290 -0.89 -10.11 12.85
N ILE A 291 -1.04 -9.64 11.61
CA ILE A 291 -1.74 -10.38 10.54
C ILE A 291 -0.82 -11.46 9.95
N ALA A 292 0.45 -11.13 9.70
CA ALA A 292 1.40 -12.03 9.04
C ALA A 292 1.95 -13.13 9.95
N HIS A 293 2.02 -12.90 11.26
CA HIS A 293 2.63 -13.82 12.22
C HIS A 293 1.73 -14.02 13.45
N PRO A 294 1.03 -15.17 13.55
CA PRO A 294 0.17 -15.49 14.69
C PRO A 294 0.89 -15.42 16.06
N MET A 295 2.19 -15.72 16.09
CA MET A 295 3.03 -15.67 17.31
C MET A 295 3.48 -14.26 17.69
N TYR A 296 3.23 -13.24 16.85
CA TYR A 296 3.69 -11.87 17.12
C TYR A 296 3.06 -11.28 18.38
N ARG A 297 1.80 -11.64 18.68
CA ARG A 297 1.13 -11.19 19.91
C ARG A 297 1.86 -11.68 21.17
N GLN A 298 2.33 -12.93 21.18
CA GLN A 298 3.11 -13.47 22.30
C GLN A 298 4.44 -12.72 22.46
N TYR A 299 5.09 -12.40 21.34
CA TYR A 299 6.30 -11.59 21.34
C TYR A 299 6.07 -10.16 21.86
N GLN A 300 4.95 -9.50 21.51
CA GLN A 300 4.59 -8.20 22.07
C GLN A 300 4.43 -8.22 23.59
N HIS A 301 3.89 -9.31 24.15
CA HIS A 301 3.81 -9.49 25.60
C HIS A 301 5.19 -9.70 26.25
N ALA A 302 6.06 -10.48 25.62
CA ALA A 302 7.42 -10.72 26.12
C ALA A 302 8.32 -9.48 26.03
N VAL A 303 8.14 -8.66 24.99
CA VAL A 303 8.93 -7.45 24.73
C VAL A 303 7.98 -6.25 24.66
N PRO A 304 7.57 -5.66 25.79
CA PRO A 304 6.57 -4.60 25.82
C PRO A 304 7.08 -3.26 25.28
N LYS A 305 8.40 -3.07 25.21
CA LYS A 305 9.04 -1.82 24.75
C LYS A 305 9.12 -1.73 23.24
N ARG A 306 8.69 -0.60 22.67
CA ARG A 306 8.55 -0.45 21.22
C ARG A 306 9.80 0.07 20.51
N LEU A 307 10.21 1.29 20.82
CA LEU A 307 11.30 1.98 20.10
C LEU A 307 12.57 2.10 20.95
N ILE A 308 12.43 2.53 22.20
CA ILE A 308 13.56 2.80 23.10
C ILE A 308 13.36 1.95 24.38
N PRO A 309 14.39 1.21 24.86
CA PRO A 309 14.22 0.26 25.96
C PRO A 309 13.73 0.87 27.27
N PHE A 310 13.93 2.19 27.45
CA PHE A 310 13.73 2.91 28.71
C PHE A 310 12.68 4.03 28.65
N LEU A 311 12.02 4.24 27.51
CA LEU A 311 10.91 5.19 27.38
C LEU A 311 9.59 4.42 27.22
N VAL A 312 8.54 4.90 27.88
CA VAL A 312 7.21 4.28 27.94
C VAL A 312 6.51 4.37 26.59
#